data_AF-A0A3B9JZN9-F1
#
_entry.id   AF-A0A3B9JZN9-F1
#
_cell.length_a   1.000
_cell.length_b   1.000
_cell.length_c   1.000
_cell.angle_alpha   90.00
_cell.angle_beta   90.00
_cell.angle_gamma   90.00
#
_symmetry.space_group_name_H-M   'P 1'
#
loop_
_entity.id
_entity.type
_entity.pdbx_description
1 polymer ?
#
loop_
_entity_poly.entity_id
_entity_poly.type
_entity_poly.pdbx_seq_one_letter_code
_entity_poly.pdbx_strand_id
1 'polypeptide(L)' 'SDEDLVVLSEHIDLEQVLIDSIVLNLPFQPVCSKTCLGLCPECGIRLTQDLEHGHEKPVDPRFSALQDFANKEE' A
#
# COMPACT_ATOMS: atom_id res chain seq x y z
N SER A 1 -29.61 -17.94 -6.86
CA SER A 1 -28.15 -17.88 -7.09
C SER A 1 -27.58 -16.95 -6.03
N ASP A 2 -26.31 -17.08 -5.63
CA ASP A 2 -25.67 -16.10 -4.74
C ASP A 2 -25.57 -14.69 -5.36
N GLU A 3 -26.05 -14.53 -6.59
CA GLU A 3 -26.15 -13.29 -7.38
C GLU A 3 -27.53 -12.61 -7.34
N ASP A 4 -28.53 -13.20 -6.66
CA ASP A 4 -29.87 -12.63 -6.63
C ASP A 4 -29.95 -11.49 -5.60
N LEU A 5 -30.18 -10.27 -6.08
CA LEU A 5 -30.45 -9.12 -5.20
C LEU A 5 -31.88 -9.19 -4.66
N VAL A 6 -32.01 -9.32 -3.34
CA VAL A 6 -33.31 -9.45 -2.66
C VAL A 6 -33.66 -8.16 -1.93
N VAL A 7 -34.91 -7.73 -2.06
CA VAL A 7 -35.44 -6.63 -1.24
C VAL A 7 -35.80 -7.18 0.14
N LEU A 8 -35.14 -6.65 1.17
CA LEU A 8 -35.37 -6.98 2.57
C LEU A 8 -35.73 -5.69 3.31
N SER A 9 -36.93 -5.65 3.90
CA SER A 9 -37.39 -4.49 4.69
C SER A 9 -37.29 -3.16 3.92
N GLU A 10 -37.71 -3.14 2.65
CA GLU A 10 -37.61 -1.97 1.75
C GLU A 10 -36.17 -1.53 1.42
N HIS A 11 -35.17 -2.37 1.68
CA HIS A 11 -33.76 -2.12 1.36
C HIS A 11 -33.20 -3.23 0.48
N ILE A 12 -32.14 -2.89 -0.26
CA ILE A 12 -31.37 -3.82 -1.08
C ILE A 12 -29.89 -3.54 -0.84
N ASP A 13 -29.10 -4.60 -0.68
CA ASP A 13 -27.65 -4.47 -0.51
C ASP A 13 -26.99 -4.39 -1.90
N LEU A 14 -26.32 -3.26 -2.16
CA LEU A 14 -25.65 -2.98 -3.42
C LEU A 14 -24.13 -2.98 -3.29
N GLU A 15 -23.58 -3.30 -2.11
CA GLU A 15 -22.15 -3.19 -1.84
C GLU A 15 -21.33 -3.95 -2.90
N GLN A 16 -21.63 -5.22 -3.11
CA GLN A 16 -20.89 -6.06 -4.05
C GLN A 16 -21.06 -5.60 -5.51
N VAL A 17 -22.27 -5.26 -5.93
CA VAL A 17 -22.56 -4.78 -7.30
C VAL A 17 -21.77 -3.51 -7.60
N LEU A 18 -21.68 -2.61 -6.61
CA LEU A 18 -20.93 -1.38 -6.72
C LEU A 18 -19.41 -1.64 -6.80
N ILE A 19 -18.90 -2.54 -5.94
CA ILE A 19 -17.49 -2.96 -5.93
C ILE A 19 -17.10 -3.53 -7.29
N ASP A 20 -17.86 -4.50 -7.81
CA ASP A 20 -17.56 -5.19 -9.07
C ASP A 20 -17.60 -4.24 -10.26
N SER A 21 -18.50 -3.26 -10.23
CA SER A 21 -18.66 -2.27 -11.32
C SER A 21 -17.57 -1.19 -11.33
N ILE A 22 -17.00 -0.84 -10.16
CA ILE A 22 -16.18 0.37 -10.01
C ILE A 22 -14.71 0.06 -9.70
N VAL A 23 -14.38 -1.01 -8.99
CA VAL A 23 -13.02 -1.27 -8.48
C VAL A 23 -11.97 -1.26 -9.60
N LEU A 24 -12.27 -1.84 -10.76
CA LEU A 24 -11.35 -1.87 -11.90
C LEU A 24 -11.06 -0.50 -12.50
N ASN A 25 -11.90 0.50 -12.23
CA ASN A 25 -11.74 1.87 -12.68
C ASN A 25 -11.06 2.77 -11.63
N LEU A 26 -10.84 2.28 -10.41
CA LEU A 26 -10.17 3.05 -9.36
C LEU A 26 -8.66 3.09 -9.60
N PRO A 27 -7.98 4.18 -9.18
CA PRO A 27 -6.53 4.22 -9.17
C PRO A 27 -5.96 3.09 -8.32
N PHE A 28 -4.87 2.47 -8.80
CA PHE A 28 -4.21 1.37 -8.09
C PHE A 28 -3.63 1.80 -6.72
N GLN A 29 -3.28 3.08 -6.59
CA GLN A 29 -2.77 3.68 -5.35
C GLN A 29 -3.57 4.95 -5.03
N PRO A 30 -4.74 4.83 -4.37
CA PRO A 30 -5.50 5.99 -3.95
C PRO A 30 -4.72 6.75 -2.87
N VAL A 31 -4.59 8.06 -3.06
CA VAL A 31 -3.97 8.98 -2.10
C VAL A 31 -4.99 10.01 -1.60
N CYS A 32 -4.73 10.62 -0.44
CA CYS A 32 -5.70 11.52 0.18
C CYS A 32 -5.89 12.86 -0.56
N SER A 33 -4.97 13.24 -1.44
CA SER A 33 -5.05 14.45 -2.27
C SER A 33 -4.14 14.36 -3.51
N LYS A 34 -4.32 15.26 -4.48
CA LYS A 34 -3.50 15.31 -5.72
C LYS A 34 -2.00 15.56 -5.49
N THR A 35 -1.62 16.13 -4.35
CA THR A 35 -0.22 16.46 -4.01
C THR A 35 0.35 15.53 -2.94
N CYS A 36 -0.40 14.50 -2.53
CA CYS A 36 0.03 13.57 -1.50
C CYS A 36 1.07 12.60 -2.08
N LEU A 37 2.22 12.50 -1.41
CA LEU A 37 3.27 11.55 -1.77
C LEU A 37 2.94 10.09 -1.39
N GLY A 38 1.84 9.86 -0.66
CA GLY A 38 1.41 8.53 -0.23
C GLY A 38 2.10 8.05 1.04
N LEU A 39 2.05 6.73 1.23
CA LEU A 39 2.65 6.03 2.37
C LEU A 39 3.89 5.25 1.92
N CYS A 40 4.87 5.10 2.81
CA CYS A 40 5.98 4.19 2.58
C CYS A 40 5.44 2.75 2.45
N PRO A 41 5.75 2.01 1.37
CA PRO A 41 5.28 0.65 1.19
C PRO A 41 5.88 -0.35 2.20
N GLU A 42 6.95 0.02 2.90
CA GLU A 42 7.64 -0.84 3.86
C GLU A 42 7.09 -0.66 5.29
N CYS A 43 6.89 0.58 5.75
CA CYS A 43 6.46 0.85 7.14
C CYS A 43 5.14 1.62 7.29
N GLY A 44 4.57 2.12 6.18
CA GLY A 44 3.29 2.83 6.19
C GLY A 44 3.34 4.27 6.70
N ILE A 45 4.52 4.85 6.98
CA ILE A 45 4.62 6.26 7.35
C ILE A 45 4.23 7.17 6.19
N ARG A 46 3.69 8.36 6.49
CA ARG A 46 3.35 9.34 5.46
C ARG A 46 4.61 10.00 4.93
N LEU A 47 4.90 9.84 3.64
CA LEU A 47 6.08 10.42 2.98
C LEU A 47 6.04 11.96 2.95
N THR A 48 4.87 12.56 3.17
CA THR A 48 4.75 14.02 3.30
C THR A 48 5.28 14.56 4.64
N GLN A 49 5.48 13.71 5.65
CA GLN A 49 5.98 14.13 6.98
C GLN A 49 7.50 14.11 7.06
N ASP A 50 8.15 13.28 6.27
CA ASP A 50 9.60 13.12 6.23
C ASP A 50 10.03 12.79 4.79
N LEU A 51 10.66 13.78 4.15
CA LEU A 51 11.12 13.68 2.75
C LEU A 51 12.43 12.89 2.62
N GLU A 52 13.17 12.72 3.72
CA GLU A 52 14.41 11.93 3.76
C GLU A 52 14.17 10.51 4.26
N HIS A 53 12.90 10.14 4.47
CA HIS A 53 12.51 8.80 4.89
C HIS A 53 13.00 7.75 3.90
N GLY A 54 13.87 6.87 4.39
CA GLY A 54 14.39 5.73 3.65
C GLY A 54 14.60 4.55 4.58
N HIS A 55 14.61 3.36 3.98
CA HIS A 55 14.98 2.13 4.66
C HIS A 55 16.34 1.65 4.15
N GLU A 56 17.17 1.15 5.06
CA GLU A 56 18.37 0.43 4.65
C GLU A 56 17.94 -0.79 3.82
N LYS A 57 18.55 -0.94 2.65
CA LYS A 57 18.29 -2.11 1.82
C LYS A 57 18.78 -3.35 2.57
N PRO A 58 18.00 -4.44 2.57
CA PRO A 58 18.46 -5.69 3.16
C PRO A 58 19.78 -6.11 2.49
N VAL A 59 20.78 -6.38 3.31
CA VAL A 59 22.06 -6.89 2.82
C VAL A 59 21.83 -8.28 2.24
N ASP A 60 22.23 -8.49 0.98
CA ASP A 60 22.17 -9.81 0.36
C ASP A 60 22.97 -10.80 1.22
N PRO A 61 22.38 -11.94 1.62
CA PRO A 61 23.04 -12.90 2.50
C PRO A 61 24.41 -13.38 1.98
N ARG A 62 24.60 -13.40 0.66
CA ARG A 62 25.88 -13.78 0.01
C ARG A 62 27.02 -12.82 0.32
N PHE A 63 26.71 -11.58 0.67
CA PHE A 63 27.68 -10.54 1.01
C PHE A 63 27.72 -10.24 2.52
N SER A 64 27.08 -11.06 3.36
CA SER A 64 27.05 -10.86 4.82
C SER A 64 28.46 -10.73 5.43
N ALA A 65 29.42 -11.53 4.97
CA ALA A 65 30.82 -11.47 5.41
C ALA A 65 31.56 -10.17 5.06
N LEU A 66 30.99 -9.32 4.18
CA LEU A 66 31.58 -8.02 3.82
C LEU A 66 31.13 -6.87 4.75
N GLN A 67 30.14 -7.08 5.62
CA GLN A 67 29.66 -6.04 6.54
C GLN A 67 30.79 -5.55 7.47
N ASP A 68 31.64 -6.48 7.93
CA ASP A 68 32.77 -6.17 8.81
C ASP A 68 33.85 -5.28 8.14
N PHE A 69 33.85 -5.20 6.81
CA PHE A 69 34.78 -4.36 6.05
C PHE A 69 34.22 -2.96 5.77
N ALA A 70 32.90 -2.79 5.72
CA ALA A 70 32.26 -1.49 5.53
C ALA A 70 32.35 -0.59 6.78
N ASN A 71 32.44 -1.19 7.97
CA ASN A 71 32.52 -0.49 9.25
C ASN A 71 33.96 -0.20 9.71
N LYS A 72 34.97 -0.52 8.90
CA LYS A 72 36.38 -0.20 9.17
C LYS A 72 36.75 1.15 8.58
N GLU A 73 36.26 2.21 9.20
CA GLU A 73 36.91 3.51 9.20
C GLU A 73 37.44 3.78 10.62
N GLU A 74 38.56 3.13 10.96
CA GLU A 74 39.53 3.59 11.95
C GLU A 74 40.94 3.46 11.38
#